data_AF-A0A1Y1W3L5-F1
#
_entry.id   AF-A0A1Y1W3L5-F1
#
_cell.length_a   1.000
_cell.length_b   1.000
_cell.length_c   1.000
_cell.angle_alpha   90.00
_cell.angle_beta   90.00
_cell.angle_gamma   90.00
#
_symmetry.space_group_name_H-M   'P 1'
#
loop_
_entity.id
_entity.type
_entity.pdbx_description
1 polymer ?
#
loop_
_entity_poly.entity_id
_entity_poly.type
_entity_poly.pdbx_seq_one_letter_code
_entity_poly.pdbx_strand_id
1 'polypeptide(L)'
;MSTSHLHIYRQLLREVNKQFTSVSQNRFWATQLRLKWSATPDLQKAQTVLTYLTNNRRYKELLDEFQPKMPESDRITKTANRVGLEIPKSYSE
;
A
#
# COMPACT_ATOMS: atom_id res chain seq x y z
N MET A 1 -12.17 27.28 7.20
CA MET A 1 -11.76 26.05 6.48
C MET A 1 -12.83 25.75 5.45
N SER A 2 -12.52 25.85 4.15
CA SER A 2 -13.53 25.57 3.11
C SER A 2 -13.97 24.10 3.16
N THR A 3 -15.21 23.82 2.76
CA THR A 3 -15.83 22.48 2.80
C THR A 3 -14.98 21.41 2.11
N SER A 4 -14.30 21.79 1.02
CA SER A 4 -13.35 20.95 0.27
C SER A 4 -12.16 20.48 1.11
N HIS A 5 -11.55 21.37 1.91
CA HIS A 5 -10.42 21.02 2.77
C HIS A 5 -10.79 19.92 3.78
N LEU A 6 -11.97 20.02 4.41
CA LEU A 6 -12.43 19.04 5.38
C LEU A 6 -12.76 17.69 4.73
N HIS A 7 -13.29 17.71 3.50
CA HIS A 7 -13.59 16.49 2.76
C HIS A 7 -12.32 15.69 2.45
N ILE A 8 -11.31 16.35 1.88
CA ILE A 8 -10.02 15.72 1.53
C ILE A 8 -9.32 15.21 2.78
N TYR A 9 -9.30 15.99 3.86
CA TYR A 9 -8.71 15.55 5.14
C TYR A 9 -9.38 14.27 5.67
N ARG A 10 -10.71 14.22 5.66
CA ARG A 10 -11.47 13.03 6.12
C ARG A 10 -11.19 11.82 5.25
N GLN A 11 -11.09 12.00 3.94
CA GLN A 11 -10.75 10.92 3.01
C GLN A 11 -9.33 10.40 3.25
N LEU A 12 -8.34 11.28 3.39
CA LEU A 12 -6.97 10.91 3.73
C LEU A 12 -6.90 10.15 5.06
N LEU A 13 -7.58 10.64 6.09
CA LEU A 13 -7.59 9.98 7.40
C LEU A 13 -8.21 8.58 7.32
N ARG A 14 -9.27 8.39 6.52
CA ARG A 14 -9.87 7.07 6.28
C ARG A 14 -8.90 6.13 5.58
N GLU A 15 -8.23 6.57 4.52
CA GLU A 15 -7.25 5.75 3.81
C GLU A 15 -6.05 5.39 4.68
N VAL A 16 -5.52 6.34 5.44
CA VAL A 16 -4.39 6.09 6.35
C VAL A 16 -4.79 5.08 7.43
N ASN A 17 -5.97 5.24 8.03
CA ASN A 17 -6.45 4.32 9.05
C ASN A 17 -6.69 2.91 8.47
N LYS A 18 -7.26 2.82 7.26
CA LYS A 18 -7.55 1.54 6.61
C LYS A 18 -6.30 0.78 6.18
N GLN A 19 -5.24 1.47 5.77
CA GLN A 19 -4.04 0.84 5.24
C GLN A 19 -2.93 0.64 6.29
N PHE A 20 -2.80 1.55 7.25
CA PHE A 20 -1.68 1.53 8.19
C PHE A 20 -2.11 1.25 9.63
N THR A 21 -3.23 1.80 10.09
CA THR A 21 -3.62 1.69 11.51
C THR A 21 -4.41 0.43 11.82
N SER A 22 -5.32 -0.01 10.95
CA SER A 22 -6.10 -1.25 11.15
C SER A 22 -5.21 -2.49 11.19
N VAL A 23 -4.15 -2.51 10.39
CA VAL A 23 -3.22 -3.65 10.25
C VAL A 23 -2.20 -3.69 11.38
N SER A 24 -1.69 -2.54 11.84
CA SER A 24 -0.57 -2.48 12.79
C SER A 24 -0.92 -1.95 14.19
N GLN A 25 -2.19 -1.56 14.43
CA GLN A 25 -2.64 -0.81 15.62
C GLN A 25 -1.87 0.50 15.89
N ASN A 26 -1.01 0.92 14.95
CA ASN A 26 -0.15 2.07 15.12
C ASN A 26 -0.86 3.35 14.66
N ARG A 27 -1.11 4.25 15.62
CA ARG A 27 -1.72 5.57 15.39
C ARG A 27 -0.73 6.63 14.91
N PHE A 28 0.57 6.31 14.85
CA PHE A 28 1.62 7.24 14.45
C PHE A 28 1.31 7.98 13.15
N TRP A 29 0.90 7.25 12.11
CA TRP A 29 0.62 7.85 10.80
C TRP A 29 -0.56 8.81 10.81
N ALA A 30 -1.62 8.50 11.57
CA ALA A 30 -2.76 9.40 11.75
C ALA A 30 -2.36 10.66 12.52
N THR A 31 -1.50 10.54 13.54
CA THR A 31 -0.95 11.67 14.30
C THR A 31 -0.06 12.55 13.42
N GLN A 32 0.84 11.96 12.63
CA GLN A 32 1.70 12.69 11.69
C GLN A 32 0.88 13.45 10.64
N LEU A 33 -0.16 12.81 10.09
CA LEU A 33 -1.08 13.47 9.16
C LEU A 33 -1.76 14.68 9.83
N ARG A 34 -2.21 14.55 11.08
CA ARG A 34 -2.83 15.65 11.83
C ARG A 34 -1.85 16.81 12.05
N LEU A 35 -0.62 16.54 12.47
CA LEU A 35 0.41 17.55 12.68
C LEU A 35 0.75 18.31 11.39
N LYS A 36 0.93 17.57 10.29
CA LYS A 36 1.23 18.15 8.98
C LYS A 36 0.06 18.98 8.44
N TRP A 37 -1.18 18.52 8.67
CA TRP A 37 -2.38 19.24 8.27
C TRP A 37 -2.60 20.54 9.06
N SER A 38 -2.24 20.56 10.35
CA SER A 38 -2.38 21.77 11.19
C SER A 38 -1.37 22.87 10.87
N ALA A 39 -0.18 22.54 10.35
CA ALA A 39 0.86 23.53 10.07
C ALA A 39 0.54 24.35 8.82
N THR A 40 0.45 23.71 7.65
CA THR A 40 0.13 24.36 6.37
C THR A 40 -0.49 23.33 5.41
N PRO A 41 -1.83 23.28 5.26
CA PRO A 41 -2.47 22.31 4.40
C PRO A 41 -2.35 22.72 2.93
N ASP A 42 -1.44 22.08 2.20
CA ASP A 42 -1.36 22.16 0.74
C ASP A 42 -2.38 21.20 0.12
N LEU A 43 -3.46 21.77 -0.42
CA LEU A 43 -4.60 21.00 -0.92
C LEU A 43 -4.26 20.19 -2.18
N GLN A 44 -3.41 20.71 -3.06
CA GLN A 44 -3.02 19.99 -4.27
C GLN A 44 -2.21 18.75 -3.91
N LYS A 45 -1.20 18.92 -3.04
CA LYS A 45 -0.41 17.78 -2.56
C LYS A 45 -1.27 16.77 -1.80
N ALA A 46 -2.21 17.24 -0.98
CA ALA A 46 -3.13 16.36 -0.26
C ALA A 46 -3.97 15.51 -1.22
N GLN A 47 -4.45 16.10 -2.32
CA GLN A 47 -5.22 15.38 -3.33
C GLN A 47 -4.35 14.38 -4.11
N THR A 48 -3.11 14.74 -4.46
CA THR A 48 -2.16 13.81 -5.08
C THR A 48 -1.87 12.60 -4.17
N VAL A 49 -1.64 12.85 -2.88
CA VAL A 49 -1.42 11.79 -1.88
C VAL A 49 -2.64 10.90 -1.75
N LEU A 50 -3.84 11.49 -1.71
CA LEU A 50 -5.08 10.72 -1.64
C LEU A 50 -5.22 9.77 -2.84
N THR A 51 -5.03 10.29 -4.06
CA THR A 51 -5.06 9.50 -5.29
C THR A 51 -4.03 8.37 -5.28
N TYR A 52 -2.81 8.65 -4.82
CA TYR A 52 -1.78 7.62 -4.69
C TYR A 52 -2.20 6.50 -3.73
N LEU A 53 -2.71 6.85 -2.54
CA LEU A 53 -3.13 5.87 -1.54
C LEU A 53 -4.29 5.01 -2.03
N THR A 54 -5.29 5.61 -2.69
CA THR A 54 -6.43 4.86 -3.25
C THR A 54 -5.97 3.91 -4.35
N ASN A 55 -5.10 4.36 -5.25
CA ASN A 55 -4.60 3.57 -6.36
C ASN A 55 -3.70 2.43 -5.88
N ASN A 56 -2.84 2.67 -4.89
CA ASN A 56 -1.99 1.64 -4.32
C ASN A 56 -2.81 0.53 -3.65
N ARG A 57 -3.86 0.88 -2.89
CA ARG A 57 -4.77 -0.12 -2.33
C ARG A 57 -5.45 -0.92 -3.43
N ARG A 58 -6.00 -0.25 -4.44
CA ARG A 58 -6.71 -0.92 -5.54
C ARG A 58 -5.78 -1.83 -6.34
N TYR A 59 -4.54 -1.40 -6.57
CA TYR A 59 -3.51 -2.21 -7.18
C TYR A 59 -3.26 -3.51 -6.41
N LYS A 60 -3.14 -3.43 -5.08
CA LYS A 60 -2.98 -4.64 -4.24
C LYS A 60 -4.20 -5.56 -4.29
N GLU A 61 -5.41 -5.00 -4.29
CA GLU A 61 -6.66 -5.77 -4.44
C GLU A 61 -6.70 -6.50 -5.79
N LEU A 62 -6.40 -5.79 -6.89
CA LEU A 62 -6.36 -6.38 -8.23
C LEU A 62 -5.25 -7.43 -8.36
N LEU A 63 -4.11 -7.19 -7.73
CA LEU A 63 -3.01 -8.15 -7.72
C LEU A 63 -3.42 -9.43 -6.99
N ASP A 64 -4.09 -9.35 -5.84
CA ASP A 64 -4.59 -10.54 -5.14
C ASP A 64 -5.70 -11.28 -5.92
N GLU A 65 -6.57 -10.55 -6.62
CA GLU A 65 -7.68 -11.11 -7.39
C GLU A 65 -7.22 -11.78 -8.69
N PHE A 66 -6.34 -11.12 -9.45
CA PHE A 66 -5.98 -11.54 -10.81
C PHE A 66 -4.63 -12.22 -10.89
N GLN A 67 -3.75 -12.09 -9.90
CA GLN A 67 -2.51 -12.84 -9.89
C GLN A 67 -2.78 -14.24 -9.33
N PRO A 68 -2.69 -15.30 -10.15
CA PRO A 68 -2.74 -16.65 -9.61
C PRO A 68 -1.63 -16.79 -8.58
N LYS A 69 -1.96 -17.30 -7.39
CA LYS A 69 -0.96 -17.63 -6.35
C LYS A 69 -0.05 -18.70 -6.93
N MET A 70 1.06 -18.25 -7.51
CA MET A 70 2.08 -19.13 -8.05
C MET A 70 2.57 -20.01 -6.89
N PRO A 71 2.58 -21.35 -7.06
CA PRO A 71 3.09 -22.22 -6.02
C PRO A 71 4.53 -21.83 -5.72
N GLU A 72 4.91 -21.92 -4.44
CA GLU A 72 6.22 -21.44 -3.97
C GLU A 72 7.38 -22.09 -4.75
N SER A 73 7.23 -23.35 -5.13
CA SER A 73 8.15 -24.10 -6.01
C SER A 73 8.41 -23.38 -7.34
N ASP A 74 7.36 -22.89 -8.00
CA ASP A 74 7.46 -22.20 -9.29
C ASP A 74 8.11 -20.83 -9.13
N ARG A 75 7.88 -20.17 -7.99
CA ARG A 75 8.51 -18.88 -7.67
C ARG A 75 10.01 -19.04 -7.46
N ILE A 76 10.42 -20.06 -6.71
CA ILE A 76 11.85 -20.39 -6.51
C ILE A 76 12.48 -20.75 -7.85
N THR A 77 11.80 -21.56 -8.68
CA THR A 77 12.31 -21.97 -10.00
C THR A 77 12.52 -20.79 -10.93
N LYS A 78 11.56 -19.89 -11.04
CA LYS A 78 11.69 -18.68 -11.87
C LYS A 78 12.77 -17.74 -11.35
N THR A 79 12.94 -17.65 -10.03
CA THR A 79 13.98 -16.81 -9.43
C THR A 79 15.37 -17.38 -9.70
N ALA A 80 15.56 -18.69 -9.53
CA ALA A 80 16.81 -19.39 -9.82
C ALA A 80 17.19 -19.27 -11.32
N ASN A 81 16.25 -19.52 -12.22
CA ASN A 81 16.46 -19.39 -13.66
C ASN A 81 16.81 -17.95 -14.08
N ARG A 82 16.25 -16.94 -13.41
CA ARG A 82 16.55 -15.52 -13.68
C ARG A 82 18.01 -15.15 -13.34
N VAL A 83 18.64 -15.86 -12.41
CA VAL A 83 20.05 -15.66 -12.04
C VAL A 83 20.98 -16.72 -12.65
N GLY A 84 20.48 -17.56 -13.55
CA GLY A 84 21.25 -18.62 -14.21
C GLY A 84 21.63 -19.78 -13.27
N LEU A 85 20.88 -19.99 -12.19
CA LEU A 85 21.07 -21.08 -11.25
C LEU A 85 20.00 -22.16 -11.44
N GLU A 86 20.38 -23.42 -11.27
CA GLU A 86 19.45 -24.55 -11.23
C GLU A 86 19.13 -24.92 -9.77
N ILE A 87 17.89 -25.32 -9.50
CA ILE A 87 17.48 -25.77 -8.15
C ILE A 87 17.99 -27.20 -7.92
N PRO A 88 18.59 -27.51 -6.75
CA PRO A 88 18.99 -28.87 -6.40
C PRO A 88 17.78 -29.81 -6.31
N LYS A 89 17.89 -31.02 -6.89
CA LYS A 89 16.84 -32.06 -6.92
C LYS A 89 16.35 -32.53 -5.53
N SER A 90 17.02 -32.13 -4.46
CA SER A 90 16.64 -32.48 -3.08
C SER A 90 15.47 -31.66 -2.52
N TYR A 91 15.00 -30.63 -3.25
CA TYR A 91 13.87 -29.78 -2.84
C TYR A 91 12.57 -30.07 -3.63
N SER A 92 12.54 -31.12 -4.44
CA SER A 92 11.40 -31.47 -5.32
C SER A 92 10.58 -32.69 -4.84
N GLU A 93 10.51 -32.92 -3.53
CA GLU A 93 9.59 -33.89 -2.90
C GLU A 93 8.56 -33.19 -2.02
#